data_AF-A0A964YMW9-F1
#
_entry.id   AF-A0A964YMW9-F1
#
_cell.length_a   1.000
_cell.length_b   1.000
_cell.length_c   1.000
_cell.angle_alpha   90.00
_cell.angle_beta   90.00
_cell.angle_gamma   90.00
#
_symmetry.space_group_name_H-M   'P 1'
#
loop_
_entity.id
_entity.type
_entity.pdbx_description
1 polymer ?
#
loop_
_entity_poly.entity_id
_entity_poly.type
_entity_poly.pdbx_seq_one_letter_code
_entity_poly.pdbx_strand_id
1 'polypeptide(L)'
;MRTLLIFTFIIVTSFLKAQGNLQFNQVKWVFAQETVPVGKVWKIESVMYSASVGSVSSSLTQDDQIKIDGSPYTVRSARSGNGGYSAASYFVWEQQYPMWLYAGQTLQAWVNVGRINVIEFNIIP
;
A
#
# COMPACT_ATOMS: atom_id res chain seq x y z
N MET A 1 -5.63 -17.05 43.31
CA MET A 1 -4.63 -17.60 42.36
C MET A 1 -5.01 -17.33 40.90
N ARG A 2 -6.23 -17.63 40.44
CA ARG A 2 -6.70 -17.31 39.06
C ARG A 2 -6.55 -15.83 38.68
N THR A 3 -6.94 -14.91 39.56
CA THR A 3 -6.90 -13.46 39.30
C THR A 3 -5.47 -12.91 39.22
N LEU A 4 -4.54 -13.50 39.98
CA LEU A 4 -3.13 -13.10 40.00
C LEU A 4 -2.44 -13.48 38.67
N LEU A 5 -2.72 -14.68 38.15
CA LEU A 5 -2.19 -15.17 36.88
C LEU A 5 -2.61 -14.30 35.69
N ILE A 6 -3.85 -13.80 35.68
CA ILE A 6 -4.36 -12.92 34.62
C ILE A 6 -3.62 -11.57 34.65
N PHE A 7 -3.38 -11.01 35.84
CA PHE A 7 -2.64 -9.76 35.99
C PHE A 7 -1.19 -9.89 35.51
N THR A 8 -0.51 -10.98 35.87
CA THR A 8 0.85 -11.27 35.39
C THR A 8 0.88 -11.42 33.86
N PHE A 9 -0.10 -12.08 33.26
CA PHE A 9 -0.18 -12.26 31.81
C PHE A 9 -0.35 -10.92 31.05
N ILE A 10 -1.15 -9.99 31.57
CA ILE A 10 -1.37 -8.66 30.97
C ILE A 10 -0.09 -7.80 31.07
N ILE A 11 0.62 -7.88 32.19
CA ILE A 11 1.87 -7.12 32.38
C ILE A 11 2.99 -7.66 31.47
N VAL A 12 3.11 -8.97 31.30
CA VAL A 12 4.16 -9.54 30.44
C VAL A 12 3.91 -9.21 28.96
N THR A 13 2.66 -9.21 28.52
CA THR A 13 2.32 -8.93 27.11
C THR A 13 2.42 -7.45 26.74
N SER A 14 2.33 -6.52 27.70
CA SER A 14 2.48 -5.08 27.45
C SER A 14 3.94 -4.63 27.24
N PHE A 15 4.93 -5.43 27.63
CA PHE A 15 6.35 -5.20 27.33
C PHE A 15 6.82 -5.82 26.00
N LEU A 16 6.01 -6.67 25.37
CA LEU A 16 6.33 -7.23 24.07
C LEU A 16 6.08 -6.17 22.99
N LYS A 17 7.16 -5.51 22.54
CA LYS A 17 7.15 -4.59 21.40
C LYS A 17 6.81 -5.38 20.12
N ALA A 18 5.53 -5.43 19.76
CA ALA A 18 5.07 -6.12 18.55
C ALA A 18 5.64 -5.54 17.23
N GLN A 19 6.30 -4.37 17.27
CA GLN A 19 6.89 -3.69 16.11
C GLN A 19 8.42 -3.52 16.19
N GLY A 20 9.11 -4.27 17.05
CA GLY A 20 10.57 -4.29 17.12
C GLY A 20 11.22 -2.89 17.18
N ASN A 21 12.16 -2.66 16.26
CA ASN A 21 13.03 -1.49 16.13
C ASN A 21 12.38 -0.29 15.38
N LEU A 22 11.07 -0.34 15.10
CA LEU A 22 10.39 0.72 14.35
C LEU A 22 9.75 1.76 15.27
N GLN A 23 10.10 3.02 15.06
CA GLN A 23 9.47 4.18 15.71
C GLN A 23 8.76 5.01 14.67
N PHE A 24 7.46 5.27 14.85
CA PHE A 24 6.69 6.16 13.99
C PHE A 24 7.41 7.51 13.83
N ASN A 25 7.52 7.98 12.57
CA ASN A 25 8.05 9.30 12.26
C ASN A 25 6.91 10.23 11.82
N GLN A 26 6.25 9.90 10.70
CA GLN A 26 5.21 10.75 10.12
C GLN A 26 4.33 9.99 9.13
N VAL A 27 3.17 10.57 8.82
CA VAL A 27 2.35 10.20 7.66
C VAL A 27 2.62 11.22 6.55
N LYS A 28 2.78 10.77 5.31
CA LYS A 28 3.04 11.64 4.17
C LYS A 28 2.39 11.15 2.88
N TRP A 29 2.18 12.10 1.97
CA TRP A 29 1.76 11.83 0.60
C TRP A 29 2.93 11.88 -0.35
N VAL A 30 3.10 10.84 -1.16
CA VAL A 30 4.08 10.80 -2.25
C VAL A 30 3.38 11.00 -3.59
N PHE A 31 3.94 11.85 -4.44
CA PHE A 31 3.47 12.10 -5.81
C PHE A 31 4.64 12.12 -6.79
N ALA A 32 5.58 13.05 -6.58
CA ALA A 32 6.85 13.06 -7.30
C ALA A 32 7.74 11.90 -6.84
N GLN A 33 8.82 11.64 -7.59
CA GLN A 33 9.76 10.60 -7.21
C GLN A 33 10.48 11.00 -5.93
N GLU A 34 10.40 10.14 -4.93
CA GLU A 34 11.08 10.32 -3.65
C GLU A 34 11.80 9.03 -3.25
N THR A 35 12.87 9.16 -2.47
CA THR A 35 13.67 8.03 -1.99
C THR A 35 13.44 7.81 -0.50
N VAL A 36 13.29 6.55 -0.09
CA VAL A 36 13.26 6.18 1.34
C VAL A 36 14.61 6.54 1.98
N PRO A 37 14.66 7.44 2.97
CA PRO A 37 15.93 7.86 3.57
C PRO A 37 16.65 6.71 4.29
N VAL A 38 17.98 6.82 4.40
CA VAL A 38 18.80 5.91 5.23
C VAL A 38 18.31 5.95 6.68
N GLY A 39 18.27 4.78 7.33
CA GLY A 39 17.78 4.65 8.71
C GLY A 39 16.26 4.72 8.84
N LYS A 40 15.53 4.70 7.71
CA LYS A 40 14.07 4.71 7.67
C LYS A 40 13.51 3.57 6.84
N VAL A 41 12.24 3.28 7.09
CA VAL A 41 11.42 2.37 6.29
C VAL A 41 10.07 3.04 6.03
N TRP A 42 9.52 2.83 4.84
CA TRP A 42 8.20 3.34 4.46
C TRP A 42 7.20 2.19 4.39
N LYS A 43 6.00 2.43 4.92
CA LYS A 43 4.84 1.56 4.83
C LYS A 43 3.80 2.26 3.95
N ILE A 44 3.56 1.74 2.77
CA ILE A 44 2.50 2.20 1.88
C ILE A 44 1.18 1.64 2.41
N GLU A 45 0.25 2.52 2.77
CA GLU A 45 -1.05 2.16 3.33
C GLU A 45 -2.16 2.13 2.28
N SER A 46 -2.08 3.01 1.29
CA SER A 46 -3.08 3.11 0.23
C SER A 46 -2.60 3.95 -0.95
N VAL A 47 -3.32 3.85 -2.05
CA VAL A 47 -3.14 4.68 -3.23
C VAL A 47 -4.45 5.39 -3.56
N MET A 48 -4.36 6.67 -3.91
CA MET A 48 -5.47 7.48 -4.38
C MET A 48 -5.40 7.60 -5.91
N TYR A 49 -6.39 7.05 -6.60
CA TYR A 49 -6.47 7.11 -8.06
C TYR A 49 -6.89 8.49 -8.54
N SER A 50 -6.31 8.96 -9.65
CA SER A 50 -6.66 10.23 -10.30
C SER A 50 -7.71 10.07 -11.40
N ALA A 51 -8.05 8.83 -11.78
CA ALA A 51 -9.05 8.51 -12.77
C ALA A 51 -10.05 7.47 -12.23
N SER A 52 -11.32 7.61 -12.60
CA SER A 52 -12.32 6.56 -12.42
C SER A 52 -12.02 5.41 -13.37
N VAL A 53 -12.51 4.21 -13.03
CA VAL A 53 -12.48 3.09 -13.97
C VAL A 53 -13.42 3.39 -15.16
N GLY A 54 -12.95 3.12 -16.38
CA GLY A 54 -13.72 3.35 -17.60
C GLY A 54 -15.03 2.56 -17.68
N SER A 55 -15.95 2.99 -18.56
CA SER A 55 -17.26 2.34 -18.73
C SER A 55 -17.17 0.95 -19.36
N VAL A 56 -18.04 0.04 -18.91
CA VAL A 56 -18.14 -1.37 -19.34
C VAL A 56 -18.75 -1.53 -20.75
N SER A 57 -19.19 -0.43 -21.38
CA SER A 57 -19.87 -0.45 -22.68
C SER A 57 -18.96 -0.80 -23.87
N SER A 58 -17.64 -0.93 -23.65
CA SER A 58 -16.64 -1.37 -24.63
C SER A 58 -15.62 -2.27 -23.95
N SER A 59 -14.78 -3.00 -24.72
CA SER A 59 -13.66 -3.74 -24.16
C SER A 59 -12.70 -2.78 -23.43
N LEU A 60 -12.65 -2.88 -22.09
CA LEU A 60 -11.80 -2.05 -21.24
C LEU A 60 -10.55 -2.82 -20.85
N THR A 61 -9.40 -2.16 -20.98
CA THR A 61 -8.14 -2.58 -20.37
C THR A 61 -7.51 -1.35 -19.76
N GLN A 62 -7.60 -1.23 -18.43
CA GLN A 62 -7.03 -0.12 -17.67
C GLN A 62 -6.16 -0.65 -16.54
N ASP A 63 -4.92 -0.21 -16.49
CA ASP A 63 -4.01 -0.44 -15.37
C ASP A 63 -3.61 0.90 -14.77
N ASP A 64 -3.72 0.99 -13.46
CA ASP A 64 -3.25 2.12 -12.69
C ASP A 64 -2.01 1.68 -11.92
N GLN A 65 -0.97 2.51 -11.97
CA GLN A 65 0.38 2.07 -11.65
C GLN A 65 1.12 3.10 -10.81
N ILE A 66 1.96 2.60 -9.91
CA ILE A 66 3.01 3.35 -9.23
C ILE A 66 4.36 2.92 -9.80
N LYS A 67 5.43 3.67 -9.52
CA LYS A 67 6.80 3.21 -9.76
C LYS A 67 7.51 2.94 -8.45
N ILE A 68 8.18 1.79 -8.39
CA ILE A 68 9.16 1.47 -7.35
C ILE A 68 10.47 1.19 -8.08
N ASP A 69 11.53 1.91 -7.71
CA ASP A 69 12.86 1.78 -8.36
C ASP A 69 12.80 1.97 -9.89
N GLY A 70 11.96 2.91 -10.32
CA GLY A 70 11.70 3.22 -11.73
C GLY A 70 10.82 2.20 -12.48
N SER A 71 10.54 1.04 -11.89
CA SER A 71 9.76 -0.04 -12.51
C SER A 71 8.25 0.11 -12.26
N PRO A 72 7.38 -0.14 -13.25
CA PRO A 72 5.92 -0.17 -13.06
C PRO A 72 5.50 -1.23 -12.05
N TYR A 73 4.60 -0.87 -11.14
CA TYR A 73 3.82 -1.81 -10.36
C TYR A 73 2.35 -1.46 -10.47
N THR A 74 1.55 -2.41 -10.99
CA THR A 74 0.10 -2.25 -11.10
C THR A 74 -0.53 -2.36 -9.72
N VAL A 75 -1.28 -1.32 -9.34
CA VAL A 75 -1.99 -1.22 -8.05
C VAL A 75 -3.51 -1.37 -8.22
N ARG A 76 -4.02 -1.14 -9.43
CA ARG A 76 -5.38 -1.50 -9.83
C ARG A 76 -5.39 -1.94 -11.28
N SER A 77 -6.17 -2.98 -11.56
CA SER A 77 -6.39 -3.48 -12.91
C SER A 77 -7.88 -3.67 -13.13
N ALA A 78 -8.44 -2.96 -14.10
CA ALA A 78 -9.81 -3.11 -14.54
C ALA A 78 -9.86 -3.72 -15.94
N ARG A 79 -10.71 -4.72 -16.10
CA ARG A 79 -10.91 -5.42 -17.37
C ARG A 79 -12.40 -5.52 -17.65
N SER A 80 -12.79 -5.25 -18.89
CA SER A 80 -14.08 -5.68 -19.40
C SER A 80 -13.92 -6.36 -20.74
N GLY A 81 -14.78 -7.34 -20.99
CA GLY A 81 -14.85 -8.04 -22.26
C GLY A 81 -16.29 -8.37 -22.60
N ASN A 82 -16.57 -8.48 -23.90
CA ASN A 82 -17.86 -8.96 -24.35
C ASN A 82 -17.93 -10.48 -24.19
N GLY A 83 -18.60 -10.94 -23.13
CA GLY A 83 -18.79 -12.36 -22.81
C GLY A 83 -19.91 -12.96 -23.65
N GLY A 84 -19.79 -12.92 -24.98
CA GLY A 84 -20.78 -13.49 -25.89
C GLY A 84 -22.22 -13.01 -25.65
N TYR A 85 -23.20 -13.90 -25.87
CA TYR A 85 -24.60 -13.57 -26.17
C TYR A 85 -25.43 -12.79 -25.13
N SER A 86 -24.98 -12.48 -23.90
CA SER A 86 -25.78 -11.63 -22.99
C SER A 86 -25.10 -11.06 -21.73
N ALA A 87 -23.77 -11.08 -21.57
CA ALA A 87 -23.17 -10.41 -20.42
C ALA A 87 -21.77 -9.86 -20.71
N ALA A 88 -21.61 -8.53 -20.58
CA ALA A 88 -20.30 -7.94 -20.43
C ALA A 88 -19.67 -8.47 -19.14
N SER A 89 -18.51 -9.12 -19.26
CA SER A 89 -17.72 -9.52 -18.09
C SER A 89 -16.97 -8.29 -17.61
N TYR A 90 -17.09 -7.95 -16.32
CA TYR A 90 -16.38 -6.84 -15.71
C TYR A 90 -15.70 -7.29 -14.42
N PHE A 91 -14.44 -6.93 -14.27
CA PHE A 91 -13.64 -7.27 -13.11
C PHE A 91 -12.69 -6.12 -12.78
N VAL A 92 -12.56 -5.85 -11.48
CA VAL A 92 -11.56 -4.95 -10.92
C VAL A 92 -10.77 -5.72 -9.88
N TRP A 93 -9.45 -5.72 -10.05
CA TRP A 93 -8.49 -6.13 -9.05
C TRP A 93 -7.79 -4.91 -8.46
N GLU A 94 -7.55 -4.91 -7.16
CA GLU A 94 -6.73 -3.91 -6.48
C GLU A 94 -5.66 -4.59 -5.63
N GLN A 95 -4.50 -3.94 -5.55
CA GLN A 95 -3.39 -4.37 -4.71
C GLN A 95 -3.79 -4.30 -3.24
N GLN A 96 -3.41 -5.34 -2.49
CA GLN A 96 -3.59 -5.37 -1.04
C GLN A 96 -2.45 -4.60 -0.35
N TYR A 97 -2.81 -3.80 0.64
CA TYR A 97 -1.90 -3.05 1.50
C TYR A 97 -1.84 -3.67 2.90
N PRO A 98 -0.72 -3.51 3.63
CA PRO A 98 0.38 -2.62 3.34
C PRO A 98 1.46 -3.22 2.42
N MET A 99 2.22 -2.33 1.77
CA MET A 99 3.49 -2.66 1.14
C MET A 99 4.62 -1.95 1.88
N TRP A 100 5.80 -2.55 1.96
CA TRP A 100 6.94 -1.97 2.66
C TRP A 100 8.07 -1.67 1.69
N LEU A 101 8.70 -0.51 1.86
CA LEU A 101 9.89 -0.10 1.14
C LEU A 101 11.04 0.13 2.11
N TYR A 102 12.20 -0.44 1.79
CA TYR A 102 13.42 -0.27 2.57
C TYR A 102 14.24 0.94 2.10
N ALA A 103 15.19 1.36 2.93
CA ALA A 103 16.07 2.50 2.64
C ALA A 103 16.73 2.39 1.26
N GLY A 104 16.77 3.51 0.52
CA GLY A 104 17.35 3.58 -0.82
C GLY A 104 16.36 3.30 -1.96
N GLN A 105 15.22 2.66 -1.69
CA GLN A 105 14.19 2.49 -2.72
C GLN A 105 13.54 3.82 -3.08
N THR A 106 13.10 3.94 -4.34
CA THR A 106 12.33 5.09 -4.82
C THR A 106 10.86 4.75 -4.96
N LEU A 107 9.99 5.74 -4.75
CA LEU A 107 8.55 5.64 -4.92
C LEU A 107 8.03 6.86 -5.68
N GLN A 108 7.15 6.64 -6.65
CA GLN A 108 6.51 7.71 -7.42
C GLN A 108 5.09 7.33 -7.84
N ALA A 109 4.16 8.28 -7.83
CA ALA A 109 2.86 8.14 -8.46
C ALA A 109 3.01 8.15 -10.00
N TRP A 110 2.28 7.29 -10.71
CA TRP A 110 2.41 7.21 -12.17
C TRP A 110 1.05 7.14 -12.89
N VAL A 111 0.78 6.08 -13.65
CA VAL A 111 -0.40 6.00 -14.50
C VAL A 111 -1.66 5.98 -13.64
N ASN A 112 -2.53 6.98 -13.81
CA ASN A 112 -3.83 7.12 -13.12
C ASN A 112 -3.77 7.10 -11.59
N VAL A 113 -2.60 7.36 -11.01
CA VAL A 113 -2.40 7.48 -9.57
C VAL A 113 -2.09 8.93 -9.24
N GLY A 114 -2.91 9.53 -8.37
CA GLY A 114 -2.77 10.92 -7.96
C GLY A 114 -1.84 11.08 -6.76
N ARG A 115 -1.99 10.25 -5.72
CA ARG A 115 -1.12 10.29 -4.52
C ARG A 115 -1.01 8.91 -3.88
N ILE A 116 0.09 8.69 -3.16
CA ILE A 116 0.37 7.46 -2.42
C ILE A 116 0.48 7.79 -0.93
N ASN A 117 -0.30 7.13 -0.08
CA ASN A 117 -0.27 7.34 1.36
C ASN A 117 0.81 6.46 1.99
N VAL A 118 1.74 7.08 2.72
CA VAL A 118 2.88 6.43 3.34
C VAL A 118 2.98 6.77 4.81
N ILE A 119 3.22 5.77 5.66
CA ILE A 119 3.73 5.95 7.01
C ILE A 119 5.23 5.71 7.01
N GLU A 120 5.99 6.70 7.44
CA GLU A 120 7.44 6.60 7.60
C GLU A 120 7.78 6.23 9.04
N PHE A 121 8.72 5.31 9.20
CA PHE A 121 9.28 4.90 10.49
C PHE A 121 10.78 5.12 10.51
N ASN A 122 11.31 5.50 11.67
CA ASN A 122 12.73 5.42 11.98
C ASN A 122 13.06 3.98 12.40
N ILE A 123 14.25 3.49 12.00
CA ILE A 123 14.83 2.24 12.48
C ILE A 123 15.77 2.59 13.64
N ILE A 124 15.42 2.19 14.86
CA ILE A 124 16.24 2.35 16.06
C ILE A 124 17.02 1.05 16.27
N PRO A 125 18.35 1.05 16.46
CA PRO A 125 19.13 -0.15 16.77
C PRO A 125 18.63 -0.93 18.00
#